data_AF-A0A5C4JBC9-F1
#
_entry.id   AF-A0A5C4JBC9-F1
#
_cell.length_a   1.000
_cell.length_b   1.000
_cell.length_c   1.000
_cell.angle_alpha   90.00
_cell.angle_beta   90.00
_cell.angle_gamma   90.00
#
_symmetry.space_group_name_H-M   'P 1'
#
loop_
_entity.id
_entity.type
_entity.pdbx_description
1 polymer ?
#
loop_
_entity_poly.entity_id
_entity_poly.type
_entity_poly.pdbx_seq_one_letter_code
_entity_poly.pdbx_strand_id
1 'polypeptide(L)'
;MGLQRPVEPFHRPYSPPEPPAPPRRPKRFAVLVAFGVLAVAAAAIFLVAPGQGREEATVRPTPSVGTRQSTMLSALPAPCGTVSKATVDRTVPMATRTESANSTLTTCTYSPTGTAFPWLRVEAHLYASGNTTTPVEDAGDYYDTRWAQARGAQLVRTIRLERHRGLGDEAYRWFRADEGRPSVVGQVTARTRNAVVTVTYGERAPGKAAQDAREGACIATVTAVAREVLAALNHF
;
A
#
# COMPACT_ATOMS: atom_id res chain seq x y z
N MET A 1 19.13 -20.35 -69.78
CA MET A 1 18.73 -19.03 -69.27
C MET A 1 17.29 -19.15 -68.78
N GLY A 2 17.09 -19.16 -67.45
CA GLY A 2 15.76 -19.32 -66.83
C GLY A 2 15.20 -17.97 -66.39
N LEU A 3 13.95 -17.70 -66.74
CA LEU A 3 13.25 -16.43 -66.49
C LEU A 3 12.99 -16.24 -64.98
N GLN A 4 13.49 -15.15 -64.42
CA GLN A 4 13.21 -14.71 -63.05
C GLN A 4 11.74 -14.25 -62.94
N ARG A 5 11.00 -14.79 -61.97
CA ARG A 5 9.68 -14.26 -61.61
C ARG A 5 9.85 -13.08 -60.64
N PRO A 6 9.08 -11.98 -60.80
CA PRO A 6 9.09 -10.87 -59.85
C PRO A 6 8.55 -11.30 -58.48
N VAL A 7 9.16 -10.78 -57.41
CA VAL A 7 8.70 -10.92 -56.02
C VAL A 7 7.52 -9.97 -55.81
N GLU A 8 6.35 -10.53 -55.52
CA GLU A 8 5.15 -9.74 -55.25
C GLU A 8 5.19 -9.18 -53.81
N PRO A 9 4.88 -7.88 -53.58
CA PRO A 9 4.96 -7.28 -52.26
C PRO A 9 3.82 -7.80 -51.37
N PHE A 10 4.14 -8.54 -50.31
CA PHE A 10 3.17 -8.88 -49.26
C PHE A 10 2.86 -7.64 -48.41
N HIS A 11 1.91 -6.82 -48.87
CA HIS A 11 1.21 -5.87 -48.03
C HIS A 11 -0.15 -6.42 -47.63
N ARG A 12 -0.21 -7.06 -46.46
CA ARG A 12 -1.44 -7.11 -45.66
C ARG A 12 -1.06 -6.88 -44.20
N PRO A 13 -1.19 -5.64 -43.68
CA PRO A 13 -1.33 -5.44 -42.25
C PRO A 13 -2.57 -6.22 -41.82
N TYR A 14 -2.39 -7.26 -41.03
CA TYR A 14 -3.50 -7.96 -40.40
C TYR A 14 -4.05 -7.03 -39.32
N SER A 15 -5.11 -6.27 -39.64
CA SER A 15 -5.93 -5.60 -38.64
C SER A 15 -6.68 -6.68 -37.86
N PRO A 16 -6.52 -6.78 -36.53
CA PRO A 16 -7.34 -7.70 -35.75
C PRO A 16 -8.83 -7.34 -35.91
N PRO A 17 -9.73 -8.34 -35.92
CA PRO A 17 -11.16 -8.09 -35.98
C PRO A 17 -11.59 -7.21 -34.81
N GLU A 18 -12.37 -6.18 -35.12
CA GLU A 18 -12.88 -5.24 -34.14
C GLU A 18 -13.75 -5.98 -33.10
N PRO A 19 -13.51 -5.79 -31.79
CA PRO A 19 -14.26 -6.51 -30.77
C PRO A 19 -15.74 -6.13 -30.80
N PRO A 20 -16.65 -7.10 -30.56
CA PRO A 20 -18.08 -6.83 -30.57
C PRO A 20 -18.44 -5.77 -29.51
N ALA A 21 -19.26 -4.80 -29.91
CA ALA A 21 -19.71 -3.73 -29.03
C ALA A 21 -20.42 -4.31 -27.79
N PRO A 22 -20.20 -3.75 -26.59
CA PRO A 22 -20.87 -4.21 -25.38
C PRO A 22 -22.40 -3.98 -25.49
N PRO A 23 -23.23 -4.91 -24.99
CA PRO A 23 -24.67 -4.78 -25.04
C PRO A 23 -25.13 -3.55 -24.23
N ARG A 24 -25.93 -2.70 -24.87
CA ARG A 24 -26.57 -1.52 -24.26
C ARG A 24 -27.55 -1.99 -23.19
N ARG A 25 -27.16 -1.85 -21.92
CA ARG A 25 -28.03 -2.12 -20.77
C ARG A 25 -29.13 -1.05 -20.71
N PRO A 26 -30.44 -1.42 -20.66
CA PRO A 26 -31.52 -0.45 -20.63
C PRO A 26 -31.53 0.30 -19.28
N LYS A 27 -31.36 1.62 -19.36
CA LYS A 27 -31.46 2.57 -18.24
C LYS A 27 -32.92 2.80 -17.86
N ARG A 28 -33.54 1.83 -17.17
CA ARG A 28 -34.83 2.04 -16.49
C ARG A 28 -34.88 1.11 -15.29
N PHE A 29 -34.34 1.53 -14.14
CA PHE A 29 -34.70 1.12 -12.77
C PHE A 29 -33.68 1.70 -11.76
N ALA A 30 -33.51 3.01 -11.76
CA ALA A 30 -32.73 3.71 -10.74
C ALA A 30 -33.34 5.09 -10.46
N VAL A 31 -34.58 5.10 -9.96
CA VAL A 31 -35.17 6.22 -9.23
C VAL A 31 -36.05 5.60 -8.14
N LEU A 32 -35.99 6.19 -6.94
CA LEU A 32 -36.72 5.88 -5.70
C LEU A 32 -36.00 4.98 -4.68
N VAL A 33 -34.87 5.45 -4.13
CA VAL A 33 -34.70 5.56 -2.65
C VAL A 33 -33.77 6.75 -2.40
N ALA A 34 -34.33 7.95 -2.36
CA ALA A 34 -33.70 9.13 -1.78
C ALA A 34 -34.77 9.83 -0.93
N PHE A 35 -34.33 10.39 0.21
CA PHE A 35 -35.08 11.22 1.17
C PHE A 35 -35.81 10.50 2.31
N GLY A 36 -35.08 10.28 3.40
CA GLY A 36 -35.64 10.05 4.71
C GLY A 36 -34.53 9.96 5.76
N VAL A 37 -34.54 10.87 6.74
CA VAL A 37 -33.66 10.92 7.93
C VAL A 37 -32.35 11.71 7.77
N LEU A 38 -32.48 13.01 7.46
CA LEU A 38 -31.54 14.03 7.93
C LEU A 38 -32.34 15.25 8.40
N ALA A 39 -32.80 15.22 9.65
CA ALA A 39 -33.18 16.38 10.48
C ALA A 39 -33.89 15.86 11.74
N VAL A 40 -33.20 15.83 12.88
CA VAL A 40 -33.65 16.11 14.26
C VAL A 40 -32.57 15.54 15.20
N ALA A 41 -31.61 16.37 15.61
CA ALA A 41 -30.90 16.28 16.90
C ALA A 41 -29.84 17.41 17.05
N ALA A 42 -30.15 18.62 16.57
CA ALA A 42 -29.33 19.81 16.76
C ALA A 42 -30.20 20.93 17.34
N ALA A 43 -30.62 20.79 18.60
CA ALA A 43 -31.14 21.88 19.45
C ALA A 43 -31.59 21.33 20.82
N ALA A 44 -30.68 21.10 21.78
CA ALA A 44 -31.08 20.89 23.19
C ALA A 44 -29.96 21.00 24.25
N ILE A 45 -28.85 21.74 24.02
CA ILE A 45 -27.89 22.01 25.12
C ILE A 45 -27.43 23.47 25.04
N PHE A 46 -28.38 24.38 25.26
CA PHE A 46 -28.13 25.76 25.63
C PHE A 46 -29.15 26.11 26.72
N LEU A 47 -28.67 26.70 27.83
CA LEU A 47 -29.41 27.20 29.01
C LEU A 47 -29.46 26.27 30.23
N VAL A 48 -28.35 26.21 30.99
CA VAL A 48 -28.35 26.54 32.43
C VAL A 48 -27.00 27.17 32.78
N ALA A 49 -27.03 28.40 33.30
CA ALA A 49 -25.93 29.09 33.99
C ALA A 49 -26.44 29.46 35.41
N PRO A 50 -25.65 30.04 36.33
CA PRO A 50 -24.19 30.19 36.46
C PRO A 50 -23.67 29.69 37.83
N GLY A 51 -22.34 29.69 38.05
CA GLY A 51 -21.76 29.45 39.38
C GLY A 51 -20.30 29.94 39.47
N GLN A 52 -20.09 31.04 40.18
CA GLN A 52 -18.78 31.61 40.50
C GLN A 52 -17.96 30.67 41.38
N GLY A 53 -16.66 30.57 41.10
CA GLY A 53 -15.68 29.92 41.95
C GLY A 53 -14.28 30.23 41.44
N ARG A 54 -13.70 31.32 41.95
CA ARG A 54 -12.33 31.74 41.70
C ARG A 54 -11.44 30.95 42.68
N GLU A 55 -10.71 29.97 42.19
CA GLU A 55 -9.63 29.34 42.95
C GLU A 55 -8.35 29.34 42.10
N GLU A 56 -7.34 29.98 42.67
CA GLU A 56 -6.05 30.28 42.12
C GLU A 56 -5.16 29.04 42.28
N ALA A 57 -5.11 28.19 41.26
CA ALA A 57 -4.21 27.05 41.22
C ALA A 57 -2.95 27.43 40.41
N THR A 58 -1.84 27.61 41.13
CA THR A 58 -0.49 27.83 40.57
C THR A 58 -0.09 26.64 39.69
N VAL A 59 -0.26 26.77 38.37
CA VAL A 59 0.18 25.76 37.40
C VAL A 59 1.70 25.83 37.28
N ARG A 60 2.37 24.81 37.84
CA ARG A 60 3.78 24.52 37.59
C ARG A 60 3.96 24.24 36.08
N PRO A 61 4.92 24.86 35.37
CA PRO A 61 5.14 24.56 33.97
C PRO A 61 5.64 23.12 33.83
N THR A 62 4.75 22.23 33.40
CA THR A 62 5.11 20.92 32.87
C THR A 62 5.98 21.15 31.63
N PRO A 63 7.15 20.50 31.49
CA PRO A 63 7.93 20.63 30.27
C PRO A 63 7.06 20.20 29.11
N SER A 64 6.92 21.09 28.11
CA SER A 64 6.31 20.76 26.84
C SER A 64 7.04 19.55 26.27
N VAL A 65 6.42 18.37 26.36
CA VAL A 65 6.72 17.28 25.45
C VAL A 65 6.45 17.86 24.09
N GLY A 66 7.52 18.21 23.38
CA GLY A 66 7.44 18.77 22.05
C GLY A 66 6.59 17.84 21.21
N THR A 67 5.37 18.26 20.92
CA THR A 67 4.59 17.71 19.84
C THR A 67 5.49 17.87 18.63
N ARG A 68 6.13 16.80 18.16
CA ARG A 68 6.76 16.80 16.84
C ARG A 68 5.60 17.13 15.91
N GLN A 69 5.49 18.40 15.51
CA GLN A 69 4.61 18.81 14.45
C GLN A 69 5.01 17.92 13.28
N SER A 70 4.10 17.01 12.92
CA SER A 70 4.35 16.02 11.90
C SER A 70 4.37 16.75 10.57
N THR A 71 5.51 17.36 10.24
CA THR A 71 5.72 18.02 8.97
C THR A 71 5.53 16.99 7.87
N MET A 72 4.77 17.35 6.83
CA MET A 72 4.63 16.50 5.66
C MET A 72 6.00 16.08 5.13
N LEU A 73 6.09 14.86 4.63
CA LEU A 73 7.29 14.39 3.95
C LEU A 73 7.50 15.24 2.69
N SER A 74 8.70 15.79 2.56
CA SER A 74 9.07 16.59 1.39
C SER A 74 9.72 15.74 0.28
N ALA A 75 10.33 14.61 0.66
CA ALA A 75 11.01 13.70 -0.24
C ALA A 75 10.95 12.26 0.28
N LEU A 76 11.23 11.31 -0.61
CA LEU A 76 11.47 9.91 -0.24
C LEU A 76 12.98 9.66 -0.03
N PRO A 77 13.34 8.75 0.90
CA PRO A 77 14.71 8.29 1.04
C PRO A 77 15.21 7.62 -0.25
N ALA A 78 16.52 7.53 -0.41
CA ALA A 78 17.11 6.78 -1.50
C ALA A 78 16.55 5.34 -1.53
N PRO A 79 16.25 4.79 -2.72
CA PRO A 79 15.78 3.42 -2.83
C PRO A 79 16.82 2.48 -2.21
N CYS A 80 16.35 1.40 -1.59
CA CYS A 80 17.17 0.42 -0.86
C CYS A 80 17.92 0.94 0.39
N GLY A 81 17.91 2.25 0.69
CA GLY A 81 18.59 2.81 1.86
C GLY A 81 17.83 2.66 3.19
N THR A 82 16.59 2.18 3.14
CA THR A 82 15.67 2.13 4.29
C THR A 82 15.70 0.80 5.05
N VAL A 83 16.38 -0.22 4.53
CA VAL A 83 16.50 -1.54 5.16
C VAL A 83 17.98 -1.84 5.34
N SER A 84 18.39 -2.14 6.57
CA SER A 84 19.77 -2.46 6.89
C SER A 84 20.23 -3.72 6.21
N LYS A 85 21.54 -3.75 5.91
CA LYS A 85 22.20 -4.93 5.36
C LYS A 85 21.97 -6.19 6.20
N ALA A 86 22.01 -6.07 7.53
CA ALA A 86 21.77 -7.20 8.43
C ALA A 86 20.35 -7.77 8.29
N THR A 87 19.33 -6.90 8.16
CA THR A 87 17.96 -7.33 7.89
C THR A 87 17.84 -8.01 6.53
N VAL A 88 18.47 -7.45 5.48
CA VAL A 88 18.48 -8.05 4.14
C VAL A 88 19.16 -9.42 4.14
N ASP A 89 20.37 -9.53 4.68
CA ASP A 89 21.15 -10.78 4.69
C ASP A 89 20.43 -11.92 5.45
N ARG A 90 19.68 -11.58 6.51
CA ARG A 90 18.84 -12.53 7.26
C ARG A 90 17.56 -12.92 6.50
N THR A 91 16.95 -11.98 5.78
CA THR A 91 15.64 -12.17 5.15
C THR A 91 15.75 -12.80 3.75
N VAL A 92 16.73 -12.36 2.98
CA VAL A 92 17.02 -12.83 1.62
C VAL A 92 18.55 -13.04 1.53
N PRO A 93 19.05 -14.20 1.99
CA PRO A 93 20.48 -14.49 1.92
C PRO A 93 21.01 -14.36 0.50
N MET A 94 22.20 -13.79 0.35
CA MET A 94 22.85 -13.56 -0.96
C MET A 94 22.01 -12.70 -1.91
N ALA A 95 21.18 -11.81 -1.37
CA ALA A 95 20.39 -10.88 -2.16
C ALA A 95 21.27 -9.97 -3.04
N THR A 96 20.86 -9.87 -4.29
CA THR A 96 21.15 -8.72 -5.15
C THR A 96 20.03 -7.70 -5.04
N ARG A 97 20.35 -6.42 -5.18
CA ARG A 97 19.38 -5.32 -5.14
C ARG A 97 19.06 -4.83 -6.55
N THR A 98 17.78 -4.59 -6.81
CA THR A 98 17.28 -3.89 -7.98
C THR A 98 16.43 -2.72 -7.51
N GLU A 99 16.73 -1.52 -7.97
CA GLU A 99 16.07 -0.30 -7.55
C GLU A 99 15.50 0.52 -8.70
N SER A 100 14.46 1.28 -8.40
CA SER A 100 13.87 2.28 -9.28
C SER A 100 13.36 3.43 -8.42
N ALA A 101 13.57 4.67 -8.85
CA ALA A 101 13.16 5.84 -8.11
C ALA A 101 12.81 7.01 -9.04
N ASN A 102 11.81 7.77 -8.62
CA ASN A 102 11.52 9.12 -9.08
C ASN A 102 11.11 9.99 -7.87
N SER A 103 10.60 11.20 -8.12
CA SER A 103 10.24 12.14 -7.05
C SER A 103 9.09 11.69 -6.15
N THR A 104 8.23 10.77 -6.60
CA THR A 104 7.02 10.34 -5.88
C THR A 104 6.97 8.84 -5.60
N LEU A 105 7.85 8.04 -6.18
CA LEU A 105 7.87 6.59 -6.04
C LEU A 105 9.31 6.11 -5.92
N THR A 106 9.58 5.33 -4.87
CA THR A 106 10.80 4.52 -4.76
C THR A 106 10.43 3.06 -4.63
N THR A 107 11.19 2.20 -5.28
CA THR A 107 11.07 0.75 -5.19
C THR A 107 12.45 0.14 -5.04
N CYS A 108 12.56 -0.79 -4.11
CA CYS A 108 13.73 -1.64 -3.94
C CYS A 108 13.29 -3.09 -3.86
N THR A 109 13.91 -3.95 -4.66
CA THR A 109 13.70 -5.40 -4.61
C THR A 109 15.01 -6.09 -4.30
N TYR A 110 14.99 -6.99 -3.32
CA TYR A 110 16.06 -7.88 -2.94
C TYR A 110 15.71 -9.31 -3.36
N SER A 111 16.53 -9.91 -4.21
CA SER A 111 16.35 -11.29 -4.66
C SER A 111 17.70 -11.98 -4.88
N PRO A 112 17.80 -13.29 -4.62
CA PRO A 112 19.01 -14.04 -4.93
C PRO A 112 19.19 -14.14 -6.44
N THR A 113 20.43 -14.22 -6.89
CA THR A 113 20.72 -14.50 -8.31
C THR A 113 20.29 -15.92 -8.68
N GLY A 114 19.58 -16.08 -9.80
CA GLY A 114 19.25 -17.39 -10.36
C GLY A 114 18.12 -18.15 -9.66
N THR A 115 17.48 -17.57 -8.63
CA THR A 115 16.30 -18.18 -7.99
C THR A 115 15.19 -17.15 -7.81
N ALA A 116 13.94 -17.62 -7.82
CA ALA A 116 12.77 -16.76 -7.70
C ALA A 116 12.41 -16.43 -6.23
N PHE A 117 12.98 -17.12 -5.24
CA PHE A 117 12.61 -17.00 -3.82
C PHE A 117 13.80 -17.34 -2.91
N PRO A 118 13.83 -16.81 -1.67
CA PRO A 118 12.92 -15.78 -1.15
C PRO A 118 13.16 -14.42 -1.81
N TRP A 119 12.21 -13.50 -1.73
CA TRP A 119 12.41 -12.12 -2.20
C TRP A 119 11.75 -11.13 -1.24
N LEU A 120 12.28 -9.92 -1.19
CA LEU A 120 11.76 -8.81 -0.41
C LEU A 120 11.65 -7.59 -1.30
N ARG A 121 10.49 -6.92 -1.30
CA ARG A 121 10.30 -5.65 -2.00
C ARG A 121 9.76 -4.60 -1.03
N VAL A 122 10.39 -3.43 -1.07
CA VAL A 122 9.97 -2.22 -0.39
C VAL A 122 9.59 -1.20 -1.43
N GLU A 123 8.40 -0.63 -1.28
CA GLU A 123 7.87 0.41 -2.14
C GLU A 123 7.37 1.56 -1.26
N ALA A 124 7.67 2.79 -1.65
CA ALA A 124 7.14 3.98 -0.98
C ALA A 124 6.60 4.95 -2.03
N HIS A 125 5.37 5.39 -1.81
CA HIS A 125 4.68 6.41 -2.60
C HIS A 125 4.57 7.69 -1.77
N LEU A 126 4.92 8.83 -2.36
CA LEU A 126 4.83 10.15 -1.77
C LEU A 126 3.83 11.02 -2.52
N TYR A 127 2.91 11.61 -1.77
CA TYR A 127 1.96 12.61 -2.24
C TYR A 127 2.51 13.98 -1.85
N ALA A 128 3.32 14.56 -2.74
CA ALA A 128 3.97 15.84 -2.49
C ALA A 128 2.99 17.01 -2.72
N SER A 129 3.11 18.06 -1.91
CA SER A 129 2.28 19.27 -2.01
C SER A 129 2.45 20.03 -3.34
N GLY A 130 3.54 19.79 -4.08
CA GLY A 130 3.72 20.33 -5.43
C GLY A 130 2.86 19.65 -6.50
N ASN A 131 2.30 18.47 -6.21
CA ASN A 131 1.51 17.68 -7.15
C ASN A 131 0.01 17.68 -6.83
N THR A 132 -0.36 18.03 -5.60
CA THR A 132 -1.74 18.02 -5.11
C THR A 132 -1.92 19.03 -3.98
N THR A 133 -3.13 19.57 -3.86
CA THR A 133 -3.53 20.46 -2.76
C THR A 133 -3.94 19.70 -1.49
N THR A 134 -4.15 18.38 -1.59
CA THR A 134 -4.67 17.51 -0.51
C THR A 134 -3.77 16.27 -0.30
N PRO A 135 -2.46 16.45 -0.05
CA PRO A 135 -1.50 15.34 -0.05
C PRO A 135 -1.75 14.27 1.00
N VAL A 136 -2.36 14.63 2.14
CA VAL A 136 -2.67 13.66 3.20
C VAL A 136 -3.93 12.88 2.85
N GLU A 137 -4.96 13.54 2.33
CA GLU A 137 -6.18 12.88 1.86
C GLU A 137 -5.87 11.94 0.70
N ASP A 138 -5.09 12.37 -0.30
CA ASP A 138 -4.73 11.55 -1.46
C ASP A 138 -3.96 10.27 -1.05
N ALA A 139 -3.08 10.39 -0.05
CA ALA A 139 -2.39 9.23 0.54
C ALA A 139 -3.36 8.30 1.26
N GLY A 140 -4.38 8.85 1.92
CA GLY A 140 -5.49 8.12 2.54
C GLY A 140 -6.31 7.35 1.51
N ASP A 141 -6.76 8.02 0.46
CA ASP A 141 -7.55 7.44 -0.63
C ASP A 141 -6.80 6.32 -1.35
N TYR A 142 -5.50 6.52 -1.59
CA TYR A 142 -4.65 5.46 -2.13
C TYR A 142 -4.57 4.26 -1.17
N TYR A 143 -4.31 4.50 0.12
CA TYR A 143 -4.26 3.43 1.11
C TYR A 143 -5.56 2.62 1.17
N ASP A 144 -6.72 3.28 1.17
CA ASP A 144 -8.03 2.62 1.18
C ASP A 144 -8.32 1.88 -0.12
N THR A 145 -7.87 2.41 -1.26
CA THR A 145 -7.91 1.69 -2.54
C THR A 145 -7.10 0.40 -2.48
N ARG A 146 -5.89 0.43 -1.88
CA ARG A 146 -5.05 -0.77 -1.71
C ARG A 146 -5.69 -1.79 -0.77
N TRP A 147 -6.34 -1.34 0.30
CA TRP A 147 -7.11 -2.20 1.19
C TRP A 147 -8.30 -2.86 0.49
N ALA A 148 -9.09 -2.09 -0.28
CA ALA A 148 -10.21 -2.61 -1.05
C ALA A 148 -9.75 -3.64 -2.10
N GLN A 149 -8.63 -3.37 -2.80
CA GLN A 149 -8.01 -4.30 -3.73
C GLN A 149 -7.57 -5.60 -3.05
N ALA A 150 -6.95 -5.53 -1.87
CA ALA A 150 -6.55 -6.71 -1.12
C ALA A 150 -7.76 -7.56 -0.70
N ARG A 151 -8.87 -6.93 -0.30
CA ARG A 151 -10.12 -7.62 0.04
C ARG A 151 -10.80 -8.29 -1.16
N GLY A 152 -10.69 -7.68 -2.34
CA GLY A 152 -11.33 -8.13 -3.58
C GLY A 152 -10.44 -8.96 -4.50
N ALA A 153 -9.25 -9.37 -4.07
CA ALA A 153 -8.29 -10.04 -4.94
C ALA A 153 -8.76 -11.46 -5.32
N GLN A 154 -8.91 -11.73 -6.62
CA GLN A 154 -9.45 -13.00 -7.13
C GLN A 154 -8.39 -14.02 -7.57
N LEU A 155 -7.15 -13.59 -7.87
CA LEU A 155 -6.08 -14.47 -8.38
C LEU A 155 -5.17 -15.02 -7.28
N VAL A 156 -5.55 -14.82 -6.02
CA VAL A 156 -4.79 -15.26 -4.85
C VAL A 156 -5.75 -15.77 -3.80
N ARG A 157 -5.32 -16.80 -3.08
CA ARG A 157 -6.02 -17.26 -1.88
C ARG A 157 -5.58 -16.39 -0.71
N THR A 158 -6.42 -15.45 -0.30
CA THR A 158 -6.21 -14.71 0.95
C THR A 158 -6.34 -15.67 2.13
N ILE A 159 -5.29 -15.77 2.93
CA ILE A 159 -5.25 -16.61 4.14
C ILE A 159 -5.58 -15.74 5.35
N ARG A 160 -4.94 -14.57 5.47
CA ARG A 160 -5.25 -13.56 6.49
C ARG A 160 -5.17 -12.17 5.91
N LEU A 161 -6.16 -11.33 6.22
CA LEU A 161 -6.14 -9.90 5.90
C LEU A 161 -6.74 -9.13 7.08
N GLU A 162 -5.94 -8.27 7.70
CA GLU A 162 -6.35 -7.57 8.92
C GLU A 162 -5.79 -6.15 8.98
N ARG A 163 -6.57 -5.22 9.55
CA ARG A 163 -6.05 -3.90 9.93
C ARG A 163 -5.03 -4.09 11.07
N HIS A 164 -4.00 -3.27 11.09
CA HIS A 164 -2.94 -3.30 12.09
C HIS A 164 -2.70 -1.90 12.64
N ARG A 165 -2.40 -1.81 13.94
CA ARG A 165 -2.10 -0.56 14.64
C ARG A 165 -0.62 -0.52 15.01
N GLY A 166 -0.09 0.69 15.18
CA GLY A 166 1.31 0.89 15.61
C GLY A 166 2.33 0.85 14.47
N LEU A 167 1.88 0.95 13.21
CA LEU A 167 2.73 1.20 12.05
C LEU A 167 2.14 2.38 11.27
N GLY A 168 2.80 3.53 11.32
CA GLY A 168 2.29 4.76 10.73
C GLY A 168 0.97 5.21 11.36
N ASP A 169 0.21 5.98 10.60
CA ASP A 169 -1.13 6.44 10.98
C ASP A 169 -2.16 5.32 10.78
N GLU A 170 -2.00 4.56 9.70
CA GLU A 170 -2.86 3.43 9.34
C GLU A 170 -2.03 2.30 8.73
N ALA A 171 -2.35 1.05 9.05
CA ALA A 171 -1.70 -0.09 8.42
C ALA A 171 -2.61 -1.30 8.30
N TYR A 172 -2.27 -2.18 7.36
CA TYR A 172 -2.86 -3.51 7.28
C TYR A 172 -1.81 -4.56 6.94
N ARG A 173 -2.09 -5.79 7.34
CA ARG A 173 -1.30 -6.99 7.06
C ARG A 173 -2.09 -7.91 6.16
N TRP A 174 -1.42 -8.44 5.15
CA TRP A 174 -2.02 -9.38 4.22
C TRP A 174 -1.09 -10.57 4.02
N PHE A 175 -1.58 -11.75 4.34
CA PHE A 175 -0.95 -13.02 4.03
C PHE A 175 -1.79 -13.78 3.01
N ARG A 176 -1.15 -14.17 1.92
CA ARG A 176 -1.82 -14.81 0.78
C ARG A 176 -0.95 -15.89 0.16
N ALA A 177 -1.59 -16.85 -0.48
CA ALA A 177 -0.96 -17.80 -1.37
C ALA A 177 -1.33 -17.49 -2.81
N ASP A 178 -0.36 -17.64 -3.72
CA ASP A 178 -0.62 -17.52 -5.15
C ASP A 178 -1.33 -18.79 -5.63
N GLU A 179 -2.47 -18.65 -6.31
CA GLU A 179 -3.18 -19.81 -6.84
C GLU A 179 -2.35 -20.49 -7.94
N GLY A 180 -2.19 -21.81 -7.85
CA GLY A 180 -1.40 -22.59 -8.80
C GLY A 180 0.12 -22.44 -8.69
N ARG A 181 0.64 -21.70 -7.70
CA ARG A 181 2.09 -21.58 -7.45
C ARG A 181 2.45 -22.08 -6.04
N PRO A 182 3.62 -22.70 -5.86
CA PRO A 182 4.08 -23.17 -4.56
C PRO A 182 4.69 -22.01 -3.74
N SER A 183 3.99 -20.89 -3.60
CA SER A 183 4.48 -19.69 -2.93
C SER A 183 3.45 -19.04 -2.01
N VAL A 184 3.96 -18.34 -1.01
CA VAL A 184 3.20 -17.42 -0.17
C VAL A 184 3.82 -16.04 -0.21
N VAL A 185 2.99 -15.04 0.09
CA VAL A 185 3.39 -13.64 0.18
C VAL A 185 2.84 -13.06 1.47
N GLY A 186 3.73 -12.55 2.32
CA GLY A 186 3.41 -11.62 3.39
C GLY A 186 3.51 -10.19 2.88
N GLN A 187 2.60 -9.33 3.31
CA GLN A 187 2.60 -7.91 2.97
C GLN A 187 2.18 -7.07 4.18
N VAL A 188 2.86 -5.94 4.34
CA VAL A 188 2.40 -4.82 5.18
C VAL A 188 2.29 -3.60 4.28
N THR A 189 1.13 -2.94 4.33
CA THR A 189 0.97 -1.61 3.75
C THR A 189 0.61 -0.65 4.86
N ALA A 190 1.35 0.45 4.97
CA ALA A 190 1.18 1.47 6.00
C ALA A 190 1.19 2.87 5.40
N ARG A 191 0.27 3.72 5.83
CA ARG A 191 0.26 5.16 5.56
C ARG A 191 0.91 5.90 6.71
N THR A 192 1.76 6.86 6.41
CA THR A 192 2.25 7.83 7.38
C THR A 192 2.26 9.20 6.73
N ARG A 193 1.56 10.16 7.34
CA ARG A 193 1.37 11.51 6.78
C ARG A 193 0.84 11.41 5.34
N ASN A 194 1.59 11.99 4.39
CA ASN A 194 1.36 12.02 2.96
C ASN A 194 2.13 10.94 2.18
N ALA A 195 2.54 9.84 2.82
CA ALA A 195 3.19 8.72 2.13
C ALA A 195 2.57 7.37 2.47
N VAL A 196 2.64 6.45 1.52
CA VAL A 196 2.21 5.05 1.67
C VAL A 196 3.36 4.12 1.36
N VAL A 197 3.73 3.30 2.33
CA VAL A 197 4.78 2.28 2.24
C VAL A 197 4.14 0.91 2.09
N THR A 198 4.62 0.12 1.14
CA THR A 198 4.28 -1.29 1.02
C THR A 198 5.54 -2.13 1.09
N VAL A 199 5.60 -3.03 2.08
CA VAL A 199 6.63 -4.05 2.22
C VAL A 199 6.00 -5.40 1.88
N THR A 200 6.64 -6.13 0.97
CA THR A 200 6.19 -7.44 0.50
C THR A 200 7.34 -8.43 0.57
N TYR A 201 7.07 -9.61 1.11
CA TYR A 201 8.03 -10.71 1.21
C TYR A 201 7.39 -11.97 0.66
N GLY A 202 8.08 -12.64 -0.25
CA GLY A 202 7.63 -13.90 -0.83
C GLY A 202 8.62 -15.03 -0.57
N GLU A 203 8.10 -16.24 -0.38
CA GLU A 203 8.92 -17.44 -0.26
C GLU A 203 8.19 -18.68 -0.77
N ARG A 204 8.95 -19.77 -0.95
CA ARG A 204 8.43 -21.03 -1.43
C ARG A 204 7.72 -21.78 -0.30
N ALA A 205 6.49 -22.23 -0.56
CA ALA A 205 5.69 -23.07 0.33
C ALA A 205 4.83 -24.03 -0.51
N PRO A 206 5.30 -25.26 -0.75
CA PRO A 206 4.59 -26.22 -1.59
C PRO A 206 3.40 -26.84 -0.84
N GLY A 207 2.19 -26.65 -1.40
CA GLY A 207 0.97 -27.23 -0.87
C GLY A 207 0.35 -26.43 0.27
N LYS A 208 -0.97 -26.60 0.46
CA LYS A 208 -1.77 -25.77 1.35
C LYS A 208 -1.28 -25.77 2.80
N ALA A 209 -0.95 -26.95 3.35
CA ALA A 209 -0.48 -27.06 4.74
C ALA A 209 0.83 -26.30 4.97
N ALA A 210 1.78 -26.39 4.03
CA ALA A 210 3.01 -25.62 4.11
C ALA A 210 2.72 -24.12 4.00
N GLN A 211 1.85 -23.70 3.08
CA GLN A 211 1.46 -22.30 2.92
C GLN A 211 0.88 -21.72 4.21
N ASP A 212 -0.08 -22.40 4.82
CA ASP A 212 -0.76 -21.94 6.03
C ASP A 212 0.23 -21.89 7.23
N ALA A 213 1.17 -22.83 7.32
CA ALA A 213 2.20 -22.85 8.37
C ALA A 213 3.21 -21.69 8.29
N ARG A 214 3.35 -21.02 7.13
CA ARG A 214 4.30 -19.90 6.95
C ARG A 214 3.75 -18.54 7.36
N GLU A 215 2.46 -18.43 7.65
CA GLU A 215 1.78 -17.17 7.96
C GLU A 215 2.51 -16.33 9.02
N GLY A 216 2.74 -16.91 10.19
CA GLY A 216 3.34 -16.20 11.32
C GLY A 216 4.74 -15.68 11.01
N ALA A 217 5.58 -16.51 10.37
CA ALA A 217 6.94 -16.14 10.00
C ALA A 217 6.96 -15.03 8.93
N CYS A 218 6.16 -15.17 7.85
CA CYS A 218 6.10 -14.16 6.80
C CYS A 218 5.61 -12.81 7.33
N ILE A 219 4.53 -12.80 8.11
CA ILE A 219 3.97 -11.56 8.67
C ILE A 219 4.94 -10.91 9.67
N ALA A 220 5.64 -11.69 10.48
CA ALA A 220 6.67 -11.17 11.38
C ALA A 220 7.81 -10.49 10.60
N THR A 221 8.29 -11.13 9.53
CA THR A 221 9.34 -10.59 8.65
C THR A 221 8.93 -9.24 8.04
N VAL A 222 7.78 -9.16 7.37
CA VAL A 222 7.36 -7.89 6.74
C VAL A 222 7.02 -6.82 7.76
N THR A 223 6.54 -7.19 8.95
CA THR A 223 6.29 -6.24 10.04
C THR A 223 7.59 -5.63 10.55
N ALA A 224 8.63 -6.46 10.75
CA ALA A 224 9.93 -5.99 11.20
C ALA A 224 10.58 -5.04 10.18
N VAL A 225 10.56 -5.41 8.90
CA VAL A 225 11.06 -4.55 7.81
C VAL A 225 10.25 -3.26 7.71
N ALA A 226 8.92 -3.32 7.80
CA ALA A 226 8.08 -2.11 7.75
C ALA A 226 8.40 -1.13 8.88
N ARG A 227 8.71 -1.60 10.10
CA ARG A 227 9.16 -0.73 11.20
C ARG A 227 10.46 -0.02 10.88
N GLU A 228 11.42 -0.73 10.28
CA GLU A 228 12.71 -0.19 9.88
C GLU A 228 12.54 0.91 8.82
N VAL A 229 11.72 0.63 7.80
CA VAL A 229 11.42 1.60 6.73
C VAL A 229 10.70 2.85 7.28
N LEU A 230 9.70 2.66 8.14
CA LEU A 230 8.97 3.78 8.76
C LEU A 230 9.85 4.60 9.70
N ALA A 231 10.78 3.96 10.42
CA ALA A 231 11.77 4.67 11.23
C ALA A 231 12.68 5.55 10.36
N ALA A 232 13.16 5.02 9.23
CA ALA A 232 13.97 5.78 8.28
C ALA A 232 13.22 7.00 7.71
N LEU A 233 11.93 6.86 7.39
CA LEU A 233 11.09 7.95 6.89
C LEU A 233 10.85 9.08 7.89
N ASN A 234 10.99 8.83 9.19
CA ASN A 234 10.84 9.90 10.20
C ASN A 234 11.99 10.92 10.21
N HIS A 235 13.01 10.71 9.37
CA HIS A 235 14.13 11.63 9.20
C HIS A 235 14.01 12.51 7.94
N PHE A 236 12.87 12.43 7.23
CA PHE A 236 12.55 13.19 6.01
C PHE A 236 11.22 13.95 6.20
#